data_AF-A0A6M4P5Y0-F1
#
_entry.id   AF-A0A6M4P5Y0-F1
#
_cell.length_a   1.000
_cell.length_b   1.000
_cell.length_c   1.000
_cell.angle_alpha   90.00
_cell.angle_beta   90.00
_cell.angle_gamma   90.00
#
_symmetry.space_group_name_H-M   'P 1'
#
loop_
_entity.id
_entity.type
_entity.pdbx_description
1 polymer ?
#
loop_
_entity_poly.entity_id
_entity_poly.type
_entity_poly.pdbx_seq_one_letter_code
_entity_poly.pdbx_strand_id
1 'polypeptide(L)' 'MFAKGAGGSQCKGLPRTCGQMVSCEQAKQALKCGNTKLDRDKDGVPCESICPGG' A
#
# COMPACT_ATOMS: atom_id res chain seq x y z
N MET A 1 -6.20 -26.70 -15.22
CA MET A 1 -6.71 -25.34 -14.97
C MET A 1 -6.28 -24.98 -13.56
N PHE A 2 -5.09 -24.41 -13.39
CA PHE A 2 -4.40 -24.39 -12.10
C PHE A 2 -5.10 -23.48 -11.07
N ALA A 3 -5.22 -24.01 -9.87
CA ALA A 3 -5.86 -23.39 -8.73
C ALA A 3 -5.06 -22.20 -8.17
N LYS A 4 -5.81 -21.13 -7.86
CA LYS A 4 -5.78 -20.39 -6.60
C LYS A 4 -4.39 -20.05 -6.02
N GLY A 5 -3.81 -18.95 -6.50
CA GLY A 5 -2.72 -18.22 -5.84
C GLY A 5 -3.21 -16.92 -5.23
N ALA A 6 -3.84 -16.98 -4.05
CA ALA A 6 -4.09 -15.79 -3.24
C ALA A 6 -2.77 -15.37 -2.56
N GLY A 7 -2.27 -14.17 -2.83
CA GLY A 7 -1.27 -13.51 -1.98
C GLY A 7 0.08 -13.09 -2.59
N GLY A 8 0.28 -13.13 -3.92
CA GLY A 8 1.57 -12.72 -4.53
C GLY A 8 1.47 -11.64 -5.63
N SER A 9 0.30 -11.41 -6.20
CA SER A 9 0.12 -10.49 -7.32
C SER A 9 -0.33 -9.09 -6.90
N GLN A 10 -0.87 -8.94 -5.69
CA GLN A 10 -1.43 -7.65 -5.27
C GLN A 10 -0.34 -6.59 -5.13
N CYS A 11 0.86 -6.95 -4.71
CA CYS A 11 1.96 -6.00 -4.51
C CYS A 11 2.59 -5.48 -5.81
N LYS A 12 2.51 -6.25 -6.90
CA LYS A 12 3.25 -5.96 -8.14
C LYS A 12 2.61 -4.84 -8.98
N GLY A 13 1.34 -4.52 -8.71
CA GLY A 13 0.60 -3.42 -9.36
C GLY A 13 0.32 -2.23 -8.44
N LEU A 14 0.81 -2.25 -7.20
CA LEU A 14 0.57 -1.13 -6.28
C LEU A 14 1.55 0.00 -6.56
N PRO A 15 1.09 1.25 -6.48
CA PRO A 15 1.98 2.38 -6.68
C PRO A 15 3.07 2.43 -5.61
N ARG A 16 4.19 3.06 -5.98
CA ARG A 16 5.31 3.23 -5.05
C ARG A 16 5.30 4.54 -4.29
N THR A 17 4.40 5.44 -4.63
CA THR A 17 4.32 6.80 -4.10
C THR A 17 2.87 7.20 -3.85
N CYS A 18 2.66 8.07 -2.87
CA CYS A 18 1.32 8.51 -2.46
C CYS A 18 0.56 9.26 -3.55
N GLY A 19 1.24 10.04 -4.39
CA GLY A 19 0.60 10.79 -5.48
C GLY A 19 0.01 9.92 -6.60
N GLN A 20 0.39 8.64 -6.64
CA GLN A 20 -0.18 7.66 -7.57
C GLN A 20 -1.28 6.81 -6.93
N MET A 21 -1.53 6.99 -5.64
CA MET A 21 -2.53 6.24 -4.89
C MET A 21 -3.81 7.06 -4.79
N VAL A 22 -4.93 6.38 -4.95
CA VAL A 22 -6.26 7.00 -4.95
C VAL A 22 -7.04 6.71 -3.66
N SER A 23 -6.54 5.81 -2.81
CA SER A 23 -7.20 5.42 -1.57
C SER A 23 -6.22 4.97 -0.49
N CYS A 24 -6.61 5.21 0.76
CA CYS A 24 -5.85 4.78 1.93
C CYS A 24 -5.61 3.26 1.97
N GLU A 25 -6.60 2.47 1.59
CA GLU A 25 -6.48 1.01 1.57
C GLU A 25 -5.40 0.53 0.60
N GLN A 26 -5.27 1.19 -0.56
CA GLN A 26 -4.22 0.91 -1.52
C GLN A 26 -2.83 1.24 -0.97
N ALA A 27 -2.70 2.35 -0.22
CA ALA A 27 -1.48 2.72 0.46
C ALA A 27 -1.09 1.72 1.55
N LYS A 28 -2.04 1.33 2.40
CA LYS A 28 -1.86 0.29 3.43
C LYS A 28 -1.45 -1.03 2.84
N GLN A 29 -2.04 -1.43 1.71
CA GLN A 29 -1.64 -2.65 1.04
C GLN A 29 -0.21 -2.56 0.51
N ALA A 30 0.18 -1.42 -0.06
CA ALA A 30 1.54 -1.21 -0.54
C ALA A 30 2.56 -1.21 0.61
N LEU A 31 2.21 -0.64 1.77
CA LEU A 31 3.01 -0.70 3.00
C LEU A 31 3.18 -2.15 3.48
N LYS A 32 2.09 -2.93 3.52
CA LYS A 32 2.12 -4.38 3.85
C LYS A 32 2.99 -5.18 2.87
N CYS A 33 3.10 -4.73 1.63
CA CYS A 33 3.99 -5.29 0.63
C CYS A 33 5.47 -4.91 0.82
N GLY A 34 5.80 -4.15 1.86
CA GLY A 34 7.17 -3.70 2.17
C GLY A 34 7.51 -2.30 1.64
N ASN A 35 6.53 -1.54 1.14
CA ASN A 35 6.76 -0.16 0.73
C ASN A 35 6.71 0.79 1.93
N THR A 36 7.69 0.67 2.82
CA THR A 36 7.85 1.52 4.01
C THR A 36 8.14 2.98 3.70
N LYS A 37 8.40 3.34 2.43
CA LYS A 37 8.62 4.74 2.02
C LYS A 37 7.33 5.58 2.04
N LEU A 38 6.18 4.93 2.09
CA LEU A 38 4.86 5.58 2.13
C LEU A 38 4.52 6.08 3.52
N ASP A 39 5.08 5.44 4.54
CA ASP A 39 4.90 5.70 5.97
C ASP A 39 6.21 6.32 6.47
N ARG A 40 6.29 7.65 6.42
CA ARG A 40 7.55 8.39 6.61
C ARG A 40 7.92 8.48 8.08
N ASP A 41 6.92 8.62 8.92
CA ASP A 41 6.94 8.77 10.38
C ASP A 41 6.84 7.43 11.12
N LYS A 42 6.50 6.35 10.42
CA LYS A 42 6.47 4.95 10.91
C LYS A 42 5.41 4.73 11.98
N ASP A 43 4.31 5.46 11.87
CA ASP A 43 3.14 5.34 12.74
C ASP A 43 2.21 4.18 12.30
N GLY A 44 2.46 3.60 11.12
CA GLY A 44 1.65 2.55 10.50
C GLY A 44 0.58 3.05 9.54
N VAL A 45 0.52 4.36 9.28
CA VAL A 45 -0.41 5.04 8.37
C VAL A 45 0.37 5.56 7.14
N PRO A 46 0.38 4.81 6.03
CA PRO A 46 1.05 5.27 4.83
C PRO A 46 0.24 6.37 4.14
N CYS A 47 0.92 7.38 3.59
CA CYS A 47 0.30 8.42 2.79
C CYS A 47 -0.82 9.18 3.53
N GLU A 48 -0.47 9.89 4.60
CA GLU A 48 -1.37 10.75 5.39
C GLU A 48 -2.24 11.71 4.54
N SER A 49 -1.78 12.10 3.33
CA SER A 49 -2.57 12.92 2.41
C SER A 49 -3.87 12.25 1.92
N ILE A 50 -3.95 10.92 1.94
CA ILE A 50 -5.12 10.13 1.52
C ILE A 50 -5.64 9.20 2.62
N CYS A 51 -4.86 9.00 3.68
CA CYS A 51 -5.27 8.28 4.89
C CYS A 51 -5.60 9.29 6.00
N PRO A 52 -6.89 9.50 6.33
CA PRO A 52 -7.25 10.37 7.45
C PRO A 52 -6.85 9.72 8.79
N GLY A 53 -6.02 10.41 9.57
CA GLY A 53 -5.69 10.02 10.95
C GLY A 53 -4.28 9.50 11.20
N GLY A 54 -3.27 9.99 10.47
CA GLY A 54 -1.89 10.03 10.99
C GLY A 54 -1.78 10.95 12.20
#